data_AF-A0A7C5LTH4-F1
#
_entry.id   AF-A0A7C5LTH4-F1
#
_cell.length_a   1.000
_cell.length_b   1.000
_cell.length_c   1.000
_cell.angle_alpha   90.00
_cell.angle_beta   90.00
_cell.angle_gamma   90.00
#
_symmetry.space_group_name_H-M   'P 1'
#
loop_
_entity.id
_entity.type
_entity.pdbx_description
1 polymer ?
#
loop_
_entity_poly.entity_id
_entity_poly.type
_entity_poly.pdbx_seq_one_letter_code
_entity_poly.pdbx_strand_id
1 'polypeptide(L)'
;LRQAGLSVVMTDIAEPRALRRAVSFATAIYEGSVTVEGVEARRAASAEEAWALLRRGCIPVLVDPECRILQEQHPEVLVDAILAKRNIGTRIDWAPLVIGIGPGFTAGADVHAVVETQRGHHLGRIIYEGSAAANTGIPGAVLGYTRERVLWAPAAGTLRGGLPIGSRVEAGQAVAEVDGQPVTATLSGVLRGLMHDGLRVEAGEKIGDVDPRGVREYCFTIGDKARAIGGGVLEAILHARAGHWWGQAL
;
A
#
# COMPACT_ATOMS: atom_id res chain seq x y z
N LEU A 1 -3.67 -1.46 12.54
CA LEU A 1 -4.98 -0.84 12.84
C LEU A 1 -6.04 -1.87 13.26
N ARG A 2 -6.51 -2.76 12.36
CA ARG A 2 -7.53 -3.76 12.71
C ARG A 2 -7.18 -4.67 13.89
N GLN A 3 -5.94 -5.16 13.94
CA GLN A 3 -5.43 -5.96 15.08
C GLN A 3 -5.38 -5.16 16.40
N ALA A 4 -5.32 -3.83 16.34
CA ALA A 4 -5.40 -2.96 17.51
C ALA A 4 -6.85 -2.64 17.92
N GLY A 5 -7.84 -3.31 17.32
CA GLY A 5 -9.27 -3.17 17.67
C GLY A 5 -10.02 -2.08 16.90
N LEU A 6 -9.39 -1.41 15.94
CA LEU A 6 -10.06 -0.38 15.13
C LEU A 6 -10.90 -1.01 14.01
N SER A 7 -12.09 -0.46 13.78
CA SER A 7 -12.88 -0.69 12.55
C SER A 7 -12.21 0.03 11.40
N VAL A 8 -11.93 -0.69 10.31
CA VAL A 8 -11.20 -0.14 9.15
C VAL A 8 -11.99 -0.45 7.90
N VAL A 9 -12.29 0.59 7.12
CA VAL A 9 -12.79 0.49 5.75
C VAL A 9 -11.65 0.88 4.81
N MET A 10 -11.48 0.17 3.71
CA MET A 10 -10.50 0.49 2.68
C MET A 10 -11.19 0.81 1.37
N THR A 11 -10.64 1.78 0.63
CA THR A 11 -11.03 2.08 -0.75
C THR A 11 -9.83 1.92 -1.66
N ASP A 12 -10.08 1.52 -2.91
CA ASP A 12 -9.06 1.46 -3.96
C ASP A 12 -9.73 1.69 -5.33
N ILE A 13 -8.92 1.73 -6.38
CA ILE A 13 -9.39 1.77 -7.78
C ILE A 13 -9.92 0.40 -8.22
N ALA A 14 -10.62 0.33 -9.36
CA ALA A 14 -11.21 -0.92 -9.86
C ALA A 14 -10.16 -1.97 -10.26
N GLU A 15 -8.97 -1.53 -10.64
CA GLU A 15 -7.83 -2.35 -11.03
C GLU A 15 -6.61 -2.03 -10.15
N PRO A 16 -6.62 -2.42 -8.85
CA PRO A 16 -5.51 -2.11 -7.94
C PRO A 16 -4.18 -2.65 -8.45
N ARG A 17 -3.14 -1.82 -8.36
CA ARG A 17 -1.80 -2.11 -8.92
C ARG A 17 -0.81 -2.66 -7.88
N ALA A 18 -1.32 -3.43 -6.92
CA ALA A 18 -0.53 -3.92 -5.79
C ALA A 18 0.54 -4.95 -6.24
N LEU A 19 1.81 -4.57 -6.15
CA LEU A 19 2.93 -5.47 -6.47
C LEU A 19 2.99 -6.67 -5.51
N ARG A 20 2.94 -6.39 -4.21
CA ARG A 20 2.96 -7.41 -3.17
C ARG A 20 1.54 -7.90 -2.85
N ARG A 21 0.82 -8.34 -3.89
CA ARG A 21 -0.60 -8.75 -3.79
C ARG A 21 -0.85 -9.87 -2.78
N ALA A 22 0.14 -10.75 -2.54
CA ALA A 22 0.05 -11.81 -1.54
C ALA A 22 -0.12 -11.29 -0.08
N VAL A 23 0.17 -10.00 0.17
CA VAL A 23 0.03 -9.36 1.48
C VAL A 23 -0.70 -8.01 1.38
N SER A 24 -1.54 -7.85 0.36
CA SER A 24 -2.35 -6.64 0.14
C SER A 24 -3.82 -6.96 0.24
N PHE A 25 -4.59 -6.18 1.01
CA PHE A 25 -6.04 -6.30 1.06
C PHE A 25 -6.72 -5.87 -0.25
N ALA A 26 -6.05 -5.08 -1.10
CA ALA A 26 -6.54 -4.73 -2.43
C ALA A 26 -6.81 -5.97 -3.31
N THR A 27 -6.16 -7.10 -3.02
CA THR A 27 -6.42 -8.39 -3.69
C THR A 27 -7.88 -8.83 -3.57
N ALA A 28 -8.59 -8.45 -2.50
CA ALA A 28 -10.01 -8.74 -2.35
C ALA A 28 -10.87 -8.16 -3.49
N ILE A 29 -10.43 -7.07 -4.16
CA ILE A 29 -11.17 -6.53 -5.31
C ILE A 29 -11.23 -7.53 -6.48
N TYR A 30 -10.14 -8.27 -6.69
CA TYR A 30 -10.05 -9.31 -7.72
C TYR A 30 -10.65 -10.64 -7.25
N GLU A 31 -10.28 -11.08 -6.05
CA GLU A 31 -10.56 -12.44 -5.56
C GLU A 31 -11.82 -12.54 -4.67
N GLY A 32 -12.48 -11.41 -4.39
CA GLY A 32 -13.64 -11.30 -3.49
C GLY A 32 -13.27 -11.30 -2.00
N SER A 33 -12.18 -11.97 -1.62
CA SER A 33 -11.66 -11.98 -0.24
C SER A 33 -10.17 -12.32 -0.20
N VAL A 34 -9.49 -11.88 0.84
CA VAL A 34 -8.09 -12.26 1.12
C VAL A 34 -7.83 -12.25 2.63
N THR A 35 -6.97 -13.14 3.11
CA THR A 35 -6.51 -13.13 4.51
C THR A 35 -5.03 -12.81 4.55
N VAL A 36 -4.66 -11.79 5.33
CA VAL A 36 -3.26 -11.39 5.56
C VAL A 36 -3.01 -11.39 7.06
N GLU A 37 -2.07 -12.22 7.51
CA GLU A 37 -1.69 -12.35 8.93
C GLU A 37 -2.90 -12.49 9.88
N GLY A 38 -3.82 -13.39 9.52
CA GLY A 38 -5.02 -13.70 10.31
C GLY A 38 -6.13 -12.65 10.24
N VAL A 39 -5.96 -11.58 9.46
CA VAL A 39 -6.99 -10.56 9.23
C VAL A 39 -7.63 -10.79 7.87
N GLU A 40 -8.95 -11.02 7.87
CA GLU A 40 -9.73 -11.18 6.66
C GLU A 40 -10.20 -9.82 6.13
N ALA A 41 -10.04 -9.63 4.82
CA ALA A 41 -10.64 -8.53 4.07
C ALA A 41 -11.53 -9.09 2.96
N ARG A 42 -12.64 -8.40 2.68
CA ARG A 42 -13.63 -8.81 1.66
C ARG A 42 -14.06 -7.62 0.84
N ARG A 43 -14.31 -7.85 -0.45
CA ARG A 43 -14.89 -6.83 -1.33
C ARG A 43 -16.30 -6.50 -0.85
N ALA A 44 -16.61 -5.21 -0.76
CA ALA A 44 -17.96 -4.72 -0.52
C ALA A 44 -18.44 -3.96 -1.75
N ALA A 45 -19.70 -4.17 -2.13
CA ALA A 45 -20.35 -3.50 -3.24
C ALA A 45 -21.06 -2.19 -2.82
N SER A 46 -21.23 -1.95 -1.51
CA SER A 46 -21.94 -0.79 -0.98
C SER A 46 -21.51 -0.45 0.45
N ALA A 47 -21.89 0.74 0.93
CA ALA A 47 -21.68 1.15 2.32
C ALA A 47 -22.41 0.23 3.32
N GLU A 48 -23.61 -0.25 2.98
CA GLU A 48 -24.37 -1.18 3.80
C GLU A 48 -23.64 -2.51 3.97
N GLU A 49 -23.14 -3.08 2.86
CA GLU A 49 -22.35 -4.30 2.90
C GLU A 49 -21.04 -4.10 3.67
N ALA A 50 -20.40 -2.94 3.49
CA ALA A 50 -19.20 -2.59 4.25
C ALA A 50 -19.46 -2.61 5.76
N TRP A 51 -20.57 -2.02 6.22
CA TRP A 51 -21.00 -2.07 7.62
C TRP A 51 -21.27 -3.50 8.11
N ALA A 52 -21.93 -4.33 7.29
CA ALA A 52 -22.19 -5.72 7.62
C ALA A 52 -20.88 -6.53 7.80
N LEU A 53 -19.89 -6.28 6.95
CA LEU A 53 -18.56 -6.91 7.04
C LEU A 53 -17.79 -6.45 8.28
N LEU A 54 -17.83 -5.15 8.60
CA LEU A 54 -17.22 -4.63 9.83
C LEU A 54 -17.76 -5.31 11.09
N ARG A 55 -19.10 -5.49 11.18
CA ARG A 55 -19.74 -6.19 12.31
C ARG A 55 -19.28 -7.64 12.45
N ARG A 56 -18.90 -8.27 11.34
CA ARG A 56 -18.34 -9.64 11.31
C ARG A 56 -16.83 -9.65 11.56
N GLY A 57 -16.21 -8.50 11.78
CA GLY A 57 -14.79 -8.36 12.03
C GLY A 57 -13.91 -8.39 10.79
N CYS A 58 -14.48 -8.38 9.59
CA CYS A 58 -13.76 -8.31 8.32
C CYS A 58 -13.45 -6.85 7.96
N ILE A 59 -12.36 -6.62 7.21
CA ILE A 59 -12.09 -5.33 6.57
C ILE A 59 -12.86 -5.26 5.24
N PRO A 60 -13.87 -4.40 5.06
CA PRO A 60 -14.44 -4.16 3.75
C PRO A 60 -13.48 -3.37 2.86
N VAL A 61 -13.39 -3.78 1.60
CA VAL A 61 -12.61 -3.13 0.55
C VAL A 61 -13.58 -2.73 -0.58
N LEU A 62 -13.72 -1.42 -0.81
CA LEU A 62 -14.60 -0.87 -1.85
C LEU A 62 -13.79 -0.43 -3.07
N VAL A 63 -14.39 -0.62 -4.24
CA VAL A 63 -13.95 0.10 -5.45
C VAL A 63 -14.58 1.49 -5.38
N ASP A 64 -13.81 2.45 -4.89
CA ASP A 64 -14.26 3.83 -4.64
C ASP A 64 -13.07 4.80 -4.82
N PRO A 65 -12.67 5.04 -6.08
CA PRO A 65 -11.48 5.84 -6.40
C PRO A 65 -11.57 7.30 -5.94
N GLU A 66 -12.78 7.85 -5.82
CA GLU A 66 -12.99 9.23 -5.33
C GLU A 66 -13.30 9.30 -3.83
N CYS A 67 -13.22 8.17 -3.11
CA CYS A 67 -13.49 8.10 -1.66
C CYS A 67 -14.86 8.68 -1.28
N ARG A 68 -15.89 8.45 -2.11
CA ARG A 68 -17.26 8.94 -1.89
C ARG A 68 -17.89 8.36 -0.63
N ILE A 69 -17.40 7.20 -0.16
CA ILE A 69 -17.82 6.55 1.07
C ILE A 69 -17.76 7.47 2.30
N LEU A 70 -16.92 8.52 2.27
CA LEU A 70 -16.84 9.53 3.32
C LEU A 70 -18.18 10.24 3.58
N GLN A 71 -19.00 10.41 2.55
CA GLN A 71 -20.31 11.07 2.65
C GLN A 71 -21.35 10.21 3.37
N GLU A 72 -21.14 8.90 3.46
CA GLU A 72 -22.08 7.94 4.05
C GLU A 72 -21.61 7.45 5.43
N GLN A 73 -20.30 7.22 5.60
CA GLN A 73 -19.73 6.62 6.81
C GLN A 73 -19.25 7.65 7.84
N HIS A 74 -18.92 8.88 7.42
CA HIS A 74 -18.38 9.95 8.29
C HIS A 74 -17.31 9.45 9.28
N PRO A 75 -16.17 8.90 8.81
CA PRO A 75 -15.18 8.32 9.71
C PRO A 75 -14.51 9.38 10.58
N GLU A 76 -14.12 9.00 11.80
CA GLU A 76 -13.32 9.86 12.69
C GLU A 76 -11.90 10.12 12.13
N VAL A 77 -11.39 9.18 11.34
CA VAL A 77 -10.02 9.21 10.80
C VAL A 77 -10.03 8.83 9.32
N LEU A 78 -9.41 9.67 8.49
CA LEU A 78 -9.03 9.35 7.13
C LEU A 78 -7.51 9.18 7.04
N VAL A 79 -7.07 8.13 6.35
CA VAL A 79 -5.65 7.89 6.07
C VAL A 79 -5.45 7.82 4.56
N ASP A 80 -4.77 8.81 3.99
CA ASP A 80 -4.34 8.73 2.59
C ASP A 80 -3.06 7.90 2.48
N ALA A 81 -3.25 6.62 2.14
CA ALA A 81 -2.19 5.65 1.92
C ALA A 81 -1.88 5.41 0.42
N ILE A 82 -2.36 6.27 -0.48
CA ILE A 82 -2.21 6.11 -1.95
C ILE A 82 -0.74 6.23 -2.36
N LEU A 83 0.05 7.02 -1.61
CA LEU A 83 1.48 7.22 -1.85
C LEU A 83 1.81 7.79 -3.24
N ALA A 84 0.92 8.65 -3.78
CA ALA A 84 1.04 9.28 -5.10
C ALA A 84 2.23 10.24 -5.25
N LYS A 85 2.98 10.53 -4.17
CA LYS A 85 4.14 11.45 -4.11
C LYS A 85 3.80 12.93 -4.35
N ARG A 86 2.51 13.23 -4.48
CA ARG A 86 1.89 14.55 -4.54
C ARG A 86 0.46 14.41 -3.99
N ASN A 87 -0.08 15.47 -3.41
CA ASN A 87 -1.50 15.52 -3.07
C ASN A 87 -2.33 15.51 -4.36
N ILE A 88 -3.26 14.56 -4.48
CA ILE A 88 -4.15 14.40 -5.64
C ILE A 88 -5.61 14.76 -5.34
N GLY A 89 -5.89 15.33 -4.16
CA GLY A 89 -7.23 15.82 -3.82
C GLY A 89 -7.59 15.73 -2.34
N THR A 90 -6.83 14.98 -1.54
CA THR A 90 -7.05 14.84 -0.10
C THR A 90 -6.96 16.20 0.59
N ARG A 91 -7.93 16.49 1.47
CA ARG A 91 -7.98 17.74 2.22
C ARG A 91 -8.07 17.47 3.71
N ILE A 92 -7.58 18.42 4.49
CA ILE A 92 -7.52 18.34 5.94
C ILE A 92 -8.91 18.26 6.60
N ASP A 93 -9.95 18.75 5.92
CA ASP A 93 -11.32 18.82 6.41
C ASP A 93 -12.21 17.63 6.02
N TRP A 94 -11.64 16.56 5.42
CA TRP A 94 -12.40 15.37 5.02
C TRP A 94 -12.79 14.45 6.19
N ALA A 95 -12.11 14.57 7.33
CA ALA A 95 -12.42 13.86 8.57
C ALA A 95 -11.86 14.66 9.77
N PRO A 96 -12.33 14.41 11.01
CA PRO A 96 -11.77 15.03 12.21
C PRO A 96 -10.25 14.83 12.36
N LEU A 97 -9.72 13.71 11.89
CA LEU A 97 -8.29 13.46 11.75
C LEU A 97 -7.99 12.98 10.33
N VAL A 98 -7.01 13.60 9.67
CA VAL A 98 -6.57 13.24 8.31
C VAL A 98 -5.07 13.03 8.34
N ILE A 99 -4.62 11.84 7.99
CA ILE A 99 -3.20 11.45 8.03
C ILE A 99 -2.72 11.16 6.61
N GLY A 100 -1.70 11.89 6.17
CA GLY A 100 -1.01 11.62 4.90
C GLY A 100 0.14 10.65 5.08
N ILE A 101 0.31 9.70 4.16
CA ILE A 101 1.43 8.74 4.20
C ILE A 101 2.51 9.11 3.19
N GLY A 102 3.68 9.53 3.69
CA GLY A 102 4.85 9.84 2.89
C GLY A 102 4.82 11.21 2.19
N PRO A 103 5.68 11.41 1.18
CA PRO A 103 5.81 12.70 0.52
C PRO A 103 4.57 13.06 -0.30
N GLY A 104 4.38 14.36 -0.50
CA GLY A 104 3.25 14.92 -1.24
C GLY A 104 2.22 15.64 -0.37
N PHE A 105 2.37 15.55 0.95
CA PHE A 105 1.52 16.23 1.93
C PHE A 105 2.33 17.15 2.83
N THR A 106 1.68 18.21 3.29
CA THR A 106 2.19 19.14 4.30
C THR A 106 1.27 19.10 5.52
N ALA A 107 1.80 18.71 6.67
CA ALA A 107 1.08 18.73 7.94
C ALA A 107 0.73 20.17 8.33
N GLY A 108 -0.51 20.39 8.78
CA GLY A 108 -1.07 21.71 9.07
C GLY A 108 -1.67 22.44 7.87
N ALA A 109 -1.53 21.91 6.65
CA ALA A 109 -2.11 22.48 5.44
C ALA A 109 -2.97 21.47 4.66
N ASP A 110 -2.36 20.38 4.19
CA ASP A 110 -3.06 19.33 3.44
C ASP A 110 -3.74 18.32 4.37
N VAL A 111 -3.08 18.02 5.49
CA VAL A 111 -3.45 16.97 6.44
C VAL A 111 -3.06 17.38 7.86
N HIS A 112 -3.60 16.69 8.86
CA HIS A 112 -3.30 16.96 10.27
C HIS A 112 -1.92 16.41 10.69
N ALA A 113 -1.50 15.29 10.10
CA ALA A 113 -0.21 14.69 10.35
C ALA A 113 0.29 13.93 9.12
N VAL A 114 1.62 13.85 8.97
CA VAL A 114 2.27 13.06 7.93
C VAL A 114 3.10 11.95 8.57
N VAL A 115 3.03 10.73 8.04
CA VAL A 115 3.88 9.61 8.47
C VAL A 115 5.04 9.44 7.51
N GLU A 116 6.28 9.45 8.02
CA GLU A 116 7.49 9.26 7.23
C GLU A 116 7.58 7.83 6.65
N THR A 117 8.00 7.73 5.39
CA THR A 117 8.10 6.45 4.66
C THR A 117 9.49 6.18 4.08
N GLN A 118 10.41 7.13 4.12
CA GLN A 118 11.80 6.94 3.76
C GLN A 118 12.43 5.95 4.75
N ARG A 119 13.12 4.94 4.22
CA ARG A 119 13.84 3.97 5.04
C ARG A 119 15.01 4.69 5.72
N GLY A 120 15.16 4.51 7.02
CA GLY A 120 16.18 5.15 7.82
C GLY A 120 15.71 5.36 9.25
N HIS A 121 16.41 6.20 9.99
CA HIS A 121 16.17 6.45 11.41
C HIS A 121 14.76 7.00 11.71
N HIS A 122 14.15 7.70 10.75
CA HIS A 122 12.84 8.34 10.93
C HIS A 122 11.66 7.55 10.33
N LEU A 123 11.87 6.33 9.83
CA LEU A 123 10.80 5.54 9.22
C LEU A 123 9.64 5.33 10.20
N GLY A 124 8.41 5.72 9.79
CA GLY A 124 7.21 5.62 10.61
C GLY A 124 7.02 6.78 11.60
N ARG A 125 7.97 7.72 11.69
CA ARG A 125 7.84 8.91 12.55
C ARG A 125 6.67 9.79 12.08
N ILE A 126 5.95 10.35 13.03
CA ILE A 126 4.89 11.32 12.78
C ILE A 126 5.49 12.72 12.68
N ILE A 127 5.04 13.46 11.68
CA ILE A 127 5.40 14.84 11.38
C ILE A 127 4.12 15.66 11.54
N TYR A 128 4.11 16.55 12.53
CA TYR A 128 2.98 17.44 12.84
C TYR A 128 3.11 18.82 12.17
N GLU A 129 4.32 19.16 11.73
CA GLU A 129 4.62 20.40 11.01
C GLU A 129 5.57 20.09 9.86
N GLY A 130 5.22 20.51 8.64
CA GLY A 130 6.00 20.27 7.43
C GLY A 130 5.68 18.95 6.73
N SER A 131 6.64 18.42 5.97
CA SER A 131 6.44 17.29 5.05
C SER A 131 7.43 16.15 5.30
N ALA A 132 7.06 14.93 4.91
CA ALA A 132 7.99 13.80 4.86
C ALA A 132 9.10 14.02 3.81
N ALA A 133 10.18 13.24 3.93
CA ALA A 133 11.28 13.27 2.99
C ALA A 133 10.82 13.05 1.55
N ALA A 134 11.37 13.86 0.64
CA ALA A 134 11.04 13.83 -0.78
C ALA A 134 11.28 12.45 -1.41
N ASN A 135 10.50 12.13 -2.44
CA ASN A 135 10.68 10.90 -3.19
C ASN A 135 12.04 10.90 -3.92
N THR A 136 12.93 9.98 -3.57
CA THR A 136 14.24 9.87 -4.23
C THR A 136 14.17 9.17 -5.58
N GLY A 137 13.06 8.49 -5.89
CA GLY A 137 12.93 7.64 -7.09
C GLY A 137 13.74 6.33 -7.03
N ILE A 138 14.59 6.16 -6.01
CA ILE A 138 15.47 4.99 -5.86
C ILE A 138 14.79 3.96 -4.95
N PRO A 139 14.56 2.72 -5.41
CA PRO A 139 14.06 1.65 -4.57
C PRO A 139 15.01 1.38 -3.39
N GLY A 140 14.46 1.15 -2.19
CA GLY A 140 15.27 0.78 -1.03
C GLY A 140 16.08 -0.50 -1.27
N ALA A 141 17.33 -0.49 -0.82
CA ALA A 141 18.29 -1.57 -1.00
C ALA A 141 17.88 -2.83 -0.21
N VAL A 142 18.13 -4.00 -0.80
CA VAL A 142 18.06 -5.31 -0.14
C VAL A 142 19.32 -6.07 -0.52
N LEU A 143 20.17 -6.40 0.45
CA LEU A 143 21.50 -6.95 0.20
C LEU A 143 22.33 -6.10 -0.80
N GLY A 144 22.18 -4.78 -0.75
CA GLY A 144 22.86 -3.85 -1.68
C GLY A 144 22.15 -3.64 -3.02
N TYR A 145 21.22 -4.51 -3.43
CA TYR A 145 20.48 -4.38 -4.68
C TYR A 145 19.31 -3.40 -4.57
N THR A 146 19.14 -2.52 -5.55
CA THR A 146 18.09 -1.48 -5.56
C THR A 146 17.16 -1.64 -6.75
N ARG A 147 17.60 -1.24 -7.95
CA ARG A 147 16.81 -1.27 -9.18
C ARG A 147 16.78 -2.67 -9.81
N GLU A 148 17.83 -3.45 -9.60
CA GLU A 148 18.03 -4.81 -10.13
C GLU A 148 16.97 -5.77 -9.59
N ARG A 149 16.54 -5.56 -8.35
CA ARG A 149 15.51 -6.41 -7.72
C ARG A 149 14.11 -6.13 -8.27
N VAL A 150 13.92 -5.07 -9.05
CA VAL A 150 12.62 -4.62 -9.54
C VAL A 150 12.38 -5.17 -10.94
N LEU A 151 11.18 -5.70 -11.18
CA LEU A 151 10.74 -6.13 -12.49
C LEU A 151 10.04 -4.96 -13.18
N TRP A 152 10.44 -4.71 -14.43
CA TRP A 152 9.94 -3.61 -15.25
C TRP A 152 9.26 -4.17 -16.49
N ALA A 153 8.13 -3.59 -16.90
CA ALA A 153 7.46 -3.97 -18.13
C ALA A 153 8.35 -3.64 -19.34
N PRO A 154 8.64 -4.59 -20.24
CA PRO A 154 9.50 -4.36 -21.40
C PRO A 154 8.84 -3.48 -22.48
N ALA A 155 7.51 -3.48 -22.52
CA ALA A 155 6.70 -2.71 -23.45
C ALA A 155 5.37 -2.32 -22.77
N ALA A 156 4.61 -1.45 -23.43
CA ALA A 156 3.21 -1.23 -23.07
C ALA A 156 2.38 -2.42 -23.58
N GLY A 157 1.42 -2.89 -22.79
CA GLY A 157 0.60 -4.05 -23.16
C GLY A 157 -0.11 -4.69 -21.97
N THR A 158 -0.59 -5.92 -22.15
CA THR A 158 -1.26 -6.69 -21.09
C THR A 158 -0.29 -7.64 -20.42
N LEU A 159 -0.15 -7.52 -19.09
CA LEU A 159 0.63 -8.45 -18.27
C LEU A 159 -0.07 -9.81 -18.20
N ARG A 160 0.63 -10.90 -18.53
CA ARG A 160 0.11 -12.27 -18.50
C ARG A 160 1.15 -13.29 -18.02
N GLY A 161 0.69 -14.49 -17.71
CA GLY A 161 1.54 -15.68 -17.59
C GLY A 161 2.51 -15.63 -16.40
N GLY A 162 2.15 -14.90 -15.35
CA GLY A 162 2.99 -14.70 -14.19
C GLY A 162 3.26 -15.98 -13.39
N LEU A 163 4.52 -16.25 -13.05
CA LEU A 163 4.87 -17.28 -12.07
C LEU A 163 4.21 -16.97 -10.71
N PRO A 164 3.91 -18.00 -9.89
CA PRO A 164 3.38 -17.78 -8.55
C PRO A 164 4.35 -16.97 -7.68
N ILE A 165 3.83 -16.02 -6.91
CA ILE A 165 4.60 -15.35 -5.85
C ILE A 165 5.13 -16.42 -4.87
N GLY A 166 6.40 -16.31 -4.50
CA GLY A 166 7.12 -17.31 -3.72
C GLY A 166 7.90 -18.33 -4.54
N SER A 167 7.84 -18.26 -5.88
CA SER A 167 8.68 -19.09 -6.77
C SER A 167 10.14 -18.68 -6.67
N ARG A 168 11.05 -19.66 -6.63
CA ARG A 168 12.48 -19.41 -6.84
C ARG A 168 12.73 -19.10 -8.31
N VAL A 169 13.57 -18.10 -8.57
CA VAL A 169 13.90 -17.66 -9.93
C VAL A 169 15.40 -17.45 -10.07
N GLU A 170 15.93 -17.75 -11.25
CA GLU A 170 17.30 -17.45 -11.62
C GLU A 170 17.40 -16.16 -12.44
N ALA A 171 18.55 -15.49 -12.39
CA ALA A 171 18.83 -14.37 -13.28
C ALA A 171 18.68 -14.79 -14.75
N GLY A 172 17.97 -13.98 -15.54
CA GLY A 172 17.63 -14.27 -16.94
C GLY A 172 16.37 -15.12 -17.13
N GLN A 173 15.81 -15.72 -16.07
CA GLN A 173 14.57 -16.49 -16.17
C GLN A 173 13.37 -15.56 -16.45
N ALA A 174 12.52 -15.95 -17.39
CA ALA A 174 11.23 -15.29 -17.61
C ALA A 174 10.26 -15.59 -16.47
N VAL A 175 9.61 -14.55 -15.93
CA VAL A 175 8.70 -14.64 -14.78
C VAL A 175 7.26 -14.24 -15.10
N ALA A 176 7.06 -13.56 -16.22
CA ALA A 176 5.77 -13.16 -16.79
C ALA A 176 6.00 -12.72 -18.25
N GLU A 177 4.96 -12.25 -18.92
CA GLU A 177 5.05 -11.61 -20.23
C GLU A 177 4.16 -10.37 -20.33
N VAL A 178 4.50 -9.44 -21.22
CA VAL A 178 3.64 -8.31 -21.62
C VAL A 178 3.46 -8.37 -23.13
N ASP A 179 2.23 -8.65 -23.58
CA ASP A 179 1.88 -8.89 -24.99
C ASP A 179 2.88 -9.81 -25.72
N GLY A 180 3.23 -10.92 -25.08
CA GLY A 180 4.16 -11.94 -25.61
C GLY A 180 5.64 -11.62 -25.44
N GLN A 181 6.01 -10.44 -24.92
CA GLN A 181 7.40 -10.11 -24.60
C GLN A 181 7.76 -10.56 -23.17
N PRO A 182 8.83 -11.35 -22.98
CA PRO A 182 9.16 -11.89 -21.67
C PRO A 182 9.63 -10.81 -20.69
N VAL A 183 9.05 -10.83 -19.49
CA VAL A 183 9.57 -10.11 -18.32
C VAL A 183 10.60 -11.00 -17.65
N THR A 184 11.87 -10.61 -17.64
CA THR A 184 12.96 -11.43 -17.10
C THR A 184 13.44 -10.92 -15.74
N ALA A 185 13.77 -11.84 -14.85
CA ALA A 185 14.42 -11.52 -13.58
C ALA A 185 15.87 -11.07 -13.83
N THR A 186 16.28 -9.91 -13.31
CA THR A 186 17.67 -9.45 -13.47
C THR A 186 18.63 -10.01 -12.41
N LEU A 187 18.09 -10.65 -11.36
CA LEU A 187 18.84 -11.33 -10.31
C LEU A 187 18.14 -12.62 -9.85
N SER A 188 18.92 -13.55 -9.29
CA SER A 188 18.39 -14.78 -8.69
C SER A 188 17.82 -14.51 -7.29
N GLY A 189 16.79 -15.26 -6.91
CA GLY A 189 16.15 -15.12 -5.60
C GLY A 189 14.76 -15.73 -5.56
N VAL A 190 13.82 -15.04 -4.93
CA VAL A 190 12.40 -15.43 -4.91
C VAL A 190 11.55 -14.31 -5.48
N LEU A 191 10.62 -14.63 -6.39
CA LEU A 191 9.62 -13.71 -6.89
C LEU A 191 8.70 -13.28 -5.74
N ARG A 192 8.91 -12.06 -5.24
CA ARG A 192 8.25 -11.55 -4.03
C ARG A 192 6.97 -10.80 -4.32
N GLY A 193 6.93 -10.10 -5.44
CA GLY A 193 5.80 -9.33 -5.88
C GLY A 193 5.66 -9.40 -7.39
N LEU A 194 4.42 -9.42 -7.84
CA LEU A 194 4.02 -9.29 -9.23
C LEU A 194 2.62 -8.70 -9.23
N MET A 195 2.32 -7.79 -10.14
CA MET A 195 0.96 -7.27 -10.34
C MET A 195 -0.02 -8.38 -10.73
N HIS A 196 -1.32 -8.12 -10.57
CA HIS A 196 -2.35 -9.08 -10.97
C HIS A 196 -2.29 -9.34 -12.48
N ASP A 197 -2.59 -10.58 -12.88
CA ASP A 197 -2.66 -10.99 -14.29
C ASP A 197 -3.79 -10.22 -15.01
N GLY A 198 -3.58 -9.89 -16.28
CA GLY A 198 -4.55 -9.18 -17.11
C GLY A 198 -4.50 -7.66 -17.02
N LEU A 199 -3.65 -7.08 -16.17
CA LEU A 199 -3.51 -5.63 -16.07
C LEU A 199 -2.81 -5.03 -17.29
N ARG A 200 -3.30 -3.88 -17.74
CA ARG A 200 -2.59 -3.02 -18.69
C ARG A 200 -1.46 -2.28 -17.99
N VAL A 201 -0.28 -2.33 -18.59
CA VAL A 201 0.95 -1.71 -18.08
C VAL A 201 1.62 -0.87 -19.15
N GLU A 202 2.35 0.15 -18.74
CA GLU A 202 3.15 0.98 -19.64
C GLU A 202 4.59 0.48 -19.74
N ALA A 203 5.28 0.80 -20.84
CA ALA A 203 6.69 0.48 -20.99
C ALA A 203 7.53 1.12 -19.87
N GLY A 204 8.37 0.32 -19.21
CA GLY A 204 9.16 0.78 -18.08
C GLY A 204 8.38 0.96 -16.78
N GLU A 205 7.11 0.53 -16.72
CA GLU A 205 6.36 0.50 -15.47
C GLU A 205 6.91 -0.58 -14.54
N LYS A 206 6.96 -0.29 -13.25
CA LYS A 206 7.29 -1.29 -12.23
C LYS A 206 6.13 -2.27 -12.09
N ILE A 207 6.36 -3.55 -12.36
CA ILE A 207 5.31 -4.59 -12.35
C ILE A 207 5.55 -5.70 -11.31
N GLY A 208 6.72 -5.75 -10.68
CA GLY A 208 7.01 -6.75 -9.66
C GLY A 208 8.36 -6.53 -8.98
N ASP A 209 8.75 -7.46 -8.11
CA ASP A 209 10.08 -7.53 -7.52
C ASP A 209 10.51 -8.95 -7.13
N VAL A 210 11.81 -9.18 -7.25
CA VAL A 210 12.51 -10.38 -6.76
C VAL A 210 13.23 -10.02 -5.47
N ASP A 211 13.18 -10.90 -4.47
CA ASP A 211 13.95 -10.74 -3.24
C ASP A 211 15.24 -11.57 -3.29
N PRO A 212 16.42 -10.93 -3.35
CA PRO A 212 17.70 -11.65 -3.46
C PRO A 212 18.05 -12.48 -2.22
N ARG A 213 17.36 -12.26 -1.08
CA ARG A 213 17.56 -13.10 0.12
C ARG A 213 17.07 -14.54 -0.09
N GLY A 214 16.18 -14.76 -1.05
CA GLY A 214 15.68 -16.10 -1.36
C GLY A 214 14.81 -16.74 -0.27
N VAL A 215 14.31 -15.95 0.68
CA VAL A 215 13.44 -16.41 1.79
C VAL A 215 11.98 -16.30 1.35
N ARG A 216 11.34 -17.44 1.10
CA ARG A 216 9.98 -17.52 0.54
C ARG A 216 8.94 -16.93 1.49
N GLU A 217 9.13 -17.12 2.78
CA GLU A 217 8.20 -16.71 3.85
C GLU A 217 7.99 -15.19 3.86
N TYR A 218 9.00 -14.40 3.45
CA TYR A 218 8.91 -12.94 3.35
C TYR A 218 7.99 -12.44 2.23
N CYS A 219 7.53 -13.33 1.35
CA CYS A 219 6.52 -13.01 0.36
C CYS A 219 5.13 -12.89 0.99
N PHE A 220 4.87 -13.64 2.06
CA PHE A 220 3.55 -13.84 2.67
C PHE A 220 3.40 -13.16 4.04
N THR A 221 4.37 -12.34 4.43
CA THR A 221 4.32 -11.53 5.66
C THR A 221 4.44 -10.04 5.38
N ILE A 222 3.79 -9.24 6.22
CA ILE A 222 3.83 -7.77 6.16
C ILE A 222 5.27 -7.33 6.41
N GLY A 223 5.79 -6.50 5.51
CA GLY A 223 7.17 -6.03 5.57
C GLY A 223 7.41 -5.03 6.70
N ASP A 224 8.65 -4.98 7.17
CA ASP A 224 9.18 -4.01 8.15
C ASP A 224 8.68 -2.58 7.94
N LYS A 225 8.77 -2.07 6.69
CA LYS A 225 8.34 -0.72 6.32
C LYS A 225 6.85 -0.52 6.49
N ALA A 226 6.04 -1.50 6.07
CA ALA A 226 4.59 -1.42 6.23
C ALA A 226 4.19 -1.47 7.71
N ARG A 227 4.89 -2.26 8.55
CA ARG A 227 4.67 -2.27 10.00
C ARG A 227 5.01 -0.94 10.66
N ALA A 228 6.18 -0.36 10.34
CA ALA A 228 6.60 0.93 10.88
C ALA A 228 5.62 2.05 10.51
N ILE A 229 5.19 2.11 9.24
CA ILE A 229 4.19 3.08 8.77
C ILE A 229 2.85 2.86 9.49
N GLY A 230 2.35 1.63 9.55
CA GLY A 230 1.11 1.31 10.24
C GLY A 230 1.15 1.61 11.75
N GLY A 231 2.33 1.48 12.36
CA GLY A 231 2.61 1.89 13.73
C GLY A 231 2.52 3.40 13.91
N GLY A 232 3.16 4.19 13.04
CA GLY A 232 3.07 5.65 13.04
C GLY A 232 1.63 6.17 12.87
N VAL A 233 0.85 5.51 12.01
CA VAL A 233 -0.60 5.83 11.87
C VAL A 233 -1.34 5.55 13.17
N LEU A 234 -1.11 4.40 13.81
CA LEU A 234 -1.75 4.08 15.08
C LEU A 234 -1.37 5.09 16.17
N GLU A 235 -0.08 5.45 16.27
CA GLU A 235 0.42 6.44 17.22
C GLU A 235 -0.24 7.81 16.99
N ALA A 236 -0.37 8.27 15.75
CA ALA A 236 -1.03 9.52 15.42
C ALA A 236 -2.52 9.54 15.85
N ILE A 237 -3.23 8.42 15.64
CA ILE A 237 -4.62 8.25 16.09
C ILE A 237 -4.70 8.34 17.62
N LEU A 238 -3.79 7.70 18.34
CA LEU A 238 -3.78 7.71 19.80
C LEU A 238 -3.43 9.09 20.36
N HIS A 239 -2.48 9.81 19.76
CA HIS A 239 -2.15 11.19 20.14
C HIS A 239 -3.37 12.13 19.97
N ALA A 240 -4.07 12.05 18.84
CA ALA A 240 -5.27 12.84 18.60
C ALA A 240 -6.37 12.54 19.63
N ARG A 241 -6.59 11.25 19.96
CA ARG A 241 -7.58 10.83 20.97
C ARG A 241 -7.23 11.26 22.39
N ALA A 242 -5.94 11.36 22.72
CA ALA A 242 -5.47 11.84 24.01
C ALA A 242 -5.51 13.38 24.13
N GLY A 243 -5.90 14.10 23.07
CA GLY A 243 -5.81 15.57 23.03
C GLY A 243 -4.36 16.08 22.89
N HIS A 244 -3.40 15.19 22.61
CA HIS A 244 -2.00 15.54 22.42
C HIS A 244 -1.78 15.99 20.97
N TRP A 245 -2.30 17.17 20.63
CA TRP A 245 -1.93 17.86 19.41
C TRP A 245 -0.68 18.69 19.70
N TRP A 246 0.49 18.10 19.48
CA TRP A 246 1.76 18.83 19.55
C TRP A 246 1.79 19.84 18.40
N GLY A 247 1.17 21.00 18.59
CA GLY A 247 1.02 22.05 17.57
C GLY A 247 -0.16 23.01 17.75
N GLN A 248 -1.13 22.75 18.64
CA GLN A 248 -2.18 23.73 18.97
C GLN A 248 -2.17 24.07 20.46
N ALA A 249 -1.62 25.25 20.77
CA ALA A 249 -2.15 26.05 21.86
C ALA A 249 -3.63 26.33 21.55
N LEU A 250 -4.51 26.04 22.51
CA LEU A 250 -5.89 26.52 22.53
C LEU A 250 -5.93 28.05 22.47
#